data_AF-A0A1G9WGM2-F1
#
_entry.id   AF-A0A1G9WGM2-F1
#
_cell.length_a   1.000
_cell.length_b   1.000
_cell.length_c   1.000
_cell.angle_alpha   90.00
_cell.angle_beta   90.00
_cell.angle_gamma   90.00
#
_symmetry.space_group_name_H-M   'P 1'
#
loop_
_entity.id
_entity.type
_entity.pdbx_description
1 polymer ?
#
loop_
_entity_poly.entity_id
_entity_poly.type
_entity_poly.pdbx_seq_one_letter_code
_entity_poly.pdbx_strand_id
1 'polypeptide(L)'
;MDFFKKMVENPTVAFVITVIAGFLAFIFLCISAYLQRGKALKDSRVGAEREANRVEEHKDLQNRSNEIIESAKYLIEKQNESLSASSTVIQKQNELIDSQKILLEQQSNTLREITGGDGVPRLFVRIFNGTSSREGKIEFRLENKNDLPVRSCFVYFVYKVAAEPSSREFENISLNDLPVESSKVIRTTSFELKDGRLEFDIVIYWLKGWYRVQSHIDISGGAVKTNEVVDRGADFIHQAERKVHYFRLENNIGSNK
;
A
#
# COMPACT_ATOMS: atom_id res chain seq x y z
N MET A 1 -15.81 92.26 -83.34
CA MET A 1 -16.46 92.73 -82.10
C MET A 1 -17.66 93.65 -82.37
N ASP A 2 -17.67 94.46 -83.43
CA ASP A 2 -18.80 95.39 -83.71
C ASP A 2 -20.15 94.73 -84.04
N PHE A 3 -20.15 93.53 -84.62
CA PHE A 3 -21.39 92.81 -84.95
C PHE A 3 -22.16 92.34 -83.71
N PHE A 4 -21.44 91.86 -82.69
CA PHE A 4 -22.04 91.41 -81.43
C PHE A 4 -22.58 92.57 -80.61
N LYS A 5 -21.91 93.73 -80.63
CA LYS A 5 -22.35 94.92 -79.92
C LYS A 5 -23.67 95.47 -80.49
N LYS A 6 -23.79 95.50 -81.83
CA LYS A 6 -25.01 95.93 -82.55
C LYS A 6 -26.19 94.95 -82.41
N MET A 7 -25.92 93.67 -82.16
CA MET A 7 -26.94 92.65 -81.92
C MET A 7 -27.54 92.73 -80.52
N VAL A 8 -26.73 93.10 -79.52
CA VAL A 8 -27.14 93.19 -78.10
C VAL A 8 -28.00 94.44 -77.83
N GLU A 9 -27.88 95.48 -78.65
CA GLU A 9 -28.70 96.70 -78.56
C GLU A 9 -30.13 96.53 -79.12
N ASN A 10 -30.46 95.41 -79.78
CA ASN A 10 -31.82 95.11 -80.23
C ASN A 10 -32.62 94.37 -79.13
N PRO A 11 -33.65 94.99 -78.52
CA PRO A 11 -34.37 94.43 -77.38
C PRO A 11 -35.05 93.08 -77.70
N THR A 12 -35.46 92.87 -78.95
CA THR A 12 -36.05 91.60 -79.40
C THR A 12 -35.01 90.48 -79.45
N VAL A 13 -33.78 90.79 -79.91
CA VAL A 13 -32.67 89.82 -79.95
C VAL A 13 -32.19 89.49 -78.53
N ALA A 14 -32.10 90.48 -77.64
CA ALA A 14 -31.74 90.28 -76.23
C ALA A 14 -32.75 89.37 -75.49
N PHE A 15 -34.05 89.54 -75.76
CA PHE A 15 -35.10 88.67 -75.20
C PHE A 15 -34.96 87.22 -75.68
N VAL A 16 -34.77 87.01 -76.98
CA VAL A 16 -34.58 85.67 -77.56
C VAL A 16 -33.34 84.98 -76.99
N ILE A 17 -32.22 85.71 -76.86
CA ILE A 17 -31.00 85.19 -76.23
C ILE A 17 -31.25 84.80 -74.76
N THR A 18 -32.00 85.61 -74.01
CA THR A 18 -32.31 85.34 -72.60
C THR A 18 -33.21 84.11 -72.44
N VAL A 19 -34.20 83.93 -73.30
CA VAL A 19 -35.08 82.74 -73.31
C VAL A 19 -34.28 81.48 -73.66
N ILE A 20 -33.40 81.55 -74.68
CA ILE A 20 -32.52 80.44 -75.05
C ILE A 20 -31.56 80.10 -73.90
N ALA A 21 -30.94 81.11 -73.28
CA ALA A 21 -30.05 80.91 -72.13
C ALA A 21 -30.79 80.29 -70.93
N GLY A 22 -32.01 80.75 -70.64
CA GLY A 22 -32.86 80.18 -69.58
C GLY A 22 -33.25 78.73 -69.85
N PHE A 23 -33.59 78.39 -71.09
CA PHE A 23 -33.90 77.02 -71.50
C PHE A 23 -32.68 76.10 -71.42
N LEU A 24 -31.51 76.57 -71.87
CA LEU A 24 -30.24 75.83 -71.73
C LEU A 24 -29.86 75.62 -70.26
N ALA A 25 -30.05 76.63 -69.40
CA ALA A 25 -29.82 76.51 -67.97
C ALA A 25 -30.77 75.49 -67.31
N PHE A 26 -32.04 75.47 -67.71
CA PHE A 26 -33.00 74.48 -67.24
C PHE A 26 -32.65 73.06 -67.70
N ILE A 27 -32.27 72.87 -68.97
CA ILE A 27 -31.78 71.58 -69.48
C ILE A 27 -30.55 71.13 -68.68
N PHE A 28 -29.60 72.03 -68.44
CA PHE A 28 -28.40 71.72 -67.65
C PHE A 28 -28.76 71.30 -66.23
N LEU A 29 -29.73 71.97 -65.60
CA LEU A 29 -30.25 71.62 -64.28
C LEU A 29 -30.88 70.22 -64.30
N CYS A 30 -31.74 69.91 -65.27
CA CYS A 30 -32.34 68.59 -65.43
C CYS A 30 -31.29 67.48 -65.65
N ILE A 31 -30.28 67.71 -66.49
CA ILE A 31 -29.18 66.76 -66.73
C ILE A 31 -28.38 66.56 -65.44
N SER A 32 -28.05 67.63 -64.73
CA SER A 32 -27.28 67.55 -63.47
C SER A 32 -28.04 66.76 -62.40
N ALA A 33 -29.34 66.99 -62.25
CA ALA A 33 -30.21 66.26 -61.34
C ALA A 33 -30.35 64.78 -61.74
N TYR A 34 -30.45 64.49 -63.04
CA TYR A 34 -30.49 63.12 -63.56
C TYR A 34 -29.19 62.36 -63.26
N LEU A 35 -28.04 62.99 -63.52
CA LEU A 35 -26.72 62.40 -63.22
C LEU A 35 -26.51 62.20 -61.72
N GLN A 36 -26.93 63.17 -60.89
CA GLN A 36 -26.87 63.05 -59.43
C GLN A 36 -27.74 61.90 -58.92
N ARG A 37 -28.95 61.74 -59.46
CA ARG A 37 -29.83 60.61 -59.14
C ARG A 37 -29.24 59.27 -59.58
N GLY A 38 -28.64 59.22 -60.77
CA GLY A 38 -27.94 58.03 -61.26
C GLY A 38 -26.76 57.63 -60.35
N LYS A 39 -25.99 58.61 -59.87
CA LYS A 39 -24.90 58.37 -58.91
C LYS A 39 -25.43 57.86 -57.56
N ALA A 40 -26.47 58.50 -57.01
CA ALA A 40 -27.08 58.09 -55.75
C ALA A 40 -27.63 56.66 -55.79
N LEU A 41 -28.26 56.25 -56.91
CA LEU A 41 -28.73 54.87 -57.11
C LEU A 41 -27.56 53.87 -57.19
N LYS A 42 -26.47 54.24 -57.87
CA LYS A 42 -25.27 53.41 -57.95
C LYS A 42 -24.63 53.23 -56.57
N ASP A 43 -24.49 54.32 -55.81
CA ASP A 43 -23.93 54.30 -54.46
C ASP A 43 -24.81 53.48 -53.50
N SER A 44 -26.14 53.61 -53.60
CA SER A 44 -27.10 52.80 -52.82
C SER A 44 -27.00 51.31 -53.16
N ARG A 45 -26.85 50.94 -54.44
CA ARG A 45 -26.66 49.54 -54.85
C ARG A 45 -25.36 48.96 -54.30
N VAL A 46 -24.26 49.71 -54.36
CA VAL A 46 -22.97 49.31 -53.77
C VAL A 46 -23.09 49.15 -52.25
N GLY A 47 -23.83 50.05 -51.59
CA GLY A 47 -24.14 49.93 -50.16
C GLY A 47 -24.90 48.65 -49.82
N ALA A 48 -25.93 48.32 -50.60
CA ALA A 48 -26.73 47.10 -50.41
C ALA A 48 -25.91 45.82 -50.65
N GLU A 49 -25.03 45.81 -51.66
CA GLU A 49 -24.14 44.68 -51.94
C GLU A 49 -23.12 44.46 -50.82
N ARG A 50 -22.54 45.54 -50.28
CA ARG A 50 -21.67 45.46 -49.09
C ARG A 50 -22.42 44.92 -47.87
N GLU A 51 -23.68 45.32 -47.68
CA GLU A 51 -24.49 44.79 -46.58
C GLU A 51 -24.79 43.30 -46.75
N ALA A 52 -25.17 42.88 -47.95
CA ALA A 52 -25.40 41.47 -48.26
C ALA A 52 -24.15 40.63 -47.99
N ASN A 53 -22.97 41.10 -48.42
CA ASN A 53 -21.70 40.41 -48.17
C ASN A 53 -21.40 40.31 -46.66
N ARG A 54 -21.62 41.39 -45.88
CA ARG A 54 -21.46 41.36 -44.42
C ARG A 54 -22.39 40.35 -43.76
N VAL A 55 -23.65 40.28 -44.19
CA VAL A 55 -24.63 39.31 -43.66
C VAL A 55 -24.19 37.88 -43.97
N GLU A 56 -23.65 37.63 -45.16
CA GLU A 56 -23.12 36.31 -45.54
C GLU A 56 -21.89 35.93 -44.71
N GLU A 57 -20.94 36.85 -44.51
CA GLU A 57 -19.78 36.66 -43.63
C GLU A 57 -20.20 36.37 -42.18
N HIS A 58 -21.19 37.11 -41.66
CA HIS A 58 -21.73 36.85 -40.32
C HIS A 58 -22.36 35.46 -40.21
N LYS A 59 -23.07 35.01 -41.25
CA LYS A 59 -23.66 33.67 -41.29
C LYS A 59 -22.59 32.58 -41.33
N ASP A 60 -21.52 32.77 -42.12
CA ASP A 60 -20.37 31.86 -42.14
C ASP A 60 -19.70 31.76 -40.76
N LEU A 61 -19.44 32.91 -40.12
CA LEU A 61 -18.88 32.95 -38.78
C LEU A 61 -19.76 32.25 -37.75
N GLN A 62 -21.08 32.43 -37.83
CA GLN A 62 -22.02 31.77 -36.94
C GLN A 62 -22.02 30.24 -37.15
N ASN A 63 -21.98 29.78 -38.40
CA ASN A 63 -21.90 28.35 -38.71
C ASN A 63 -20.61 27.73 -38.15
N ARG A 64 -19.46 28.38 -38.41
CA ARG A 64 -18.17 27.93 -37.89
C ARG A 64 -18.13 27.93 -36.37
N SER A 65 -18.72 28.93 -35.73
CA SER A 65 -18.85 28.96 -34.26
C SER A 65 -19.68 27.78 -33.75
N ASN A 66 -20.78 27.43 -34.42
CA ASN A 66 -21.61 26.28 -34.04
C ASN A 66 -20.85 24.96 -34.21
N GLU A 67 -20.09 24.79 -35.29
CA GLU A 67 -19.26 23.60 -35.51
C GLU A 67 -18.18 23.43 -34.42
N ILE A 68 -17.56 24.54 -33.98
CA ILE A 68 -16.61 24.54 -32.87
C ILE A 68 -17.30 24.12 -31.57
N ILE A 69 -18.50 24.63 -31.30
CA ILE A 69 -19.27 24.29 -30.10
C ILE A 69 -19.62 22.80 -30.08
N GLU A 70 -20.10 22.24 -31.20
CA GLU A 70 -20.43 20.81 -31.28
C GLU A 70 -19.18 19.93 -31.14
N SER A 71 -18.07 20.33 -31.76
CA SER A 71 -16.79 19.64 -31.61
C SER A 71 -16.31 19.66 -30.15
N ALA A 72 -16.46 20.79 -29.45
CA ALA A 72 -16.11 20.91 -28.05
C ALA A 72 -17.00 20.02 -27.15
N LYS A 73 -18.31 19.96 -27.41
CA LYS A 73 -19.23 19.06 -26.70
C LYS A 73 -18.81 17.61 -26.84
N TYR A 74 -18.50 17.18 -28.07
CA TYR A 74 -18.03 15.81 -28.33
C TYR A 74 -16.73 15.50 -27.58
N LEU A 75 -15.76 16.42 -27.57
CA LEU A 75 -14.52 16.24 -26.82
C LEU A 75 -14.77 16.11 -25.31
N ILE A 76 -15.66 16.93 -24.75
CA ILE A 76 -16.04 16.87 -23.34
C ILE A 76 -16.69 15.51 -23.01
N GLU A 77 -17.56 15.00 -23.88
CA GLU A 77 -18.18 13.68 -23.71
C GLU A 77 -17.12 12.57 -23.69
N LYS A 78 -16.16 12.60 -24.61
CA LYS A 78 -15.05 11.64 -24.64
C LYS A 78 -14.12 11.73 -23.44
N GLN A 79 -13.87 12.93 -22.92
CA GLN A 79 -13.14 13.10 -21.67
C GLN A 79 -13.90 12.49 -20.49
N ASN A 80 -15.22 12.68 -20.42
CA ASN A 80 -16.05 12.09 -19.37
C ASN A 80 -16.07 10.55 -19.43
N GLU A 81 -16.18 9.96 -20.62
CA GLU A 81 -16.04 8.51 -20.82
C GLU A 81 -14.68 8.00 -20.31
N SER A 82 -13.59 8.70 -20.67
CA SER A 82 -12.24 8.35 -20.24
C SER A 82 -12.06 8.45 -18.72
N LEU A 83 -12.65 9.47 -18.09
CA LEU A 83 -12.62 9.64 -16.63
C LEU A 83 -13.39 8.52 -15.93
N SER A 84 -14.55 8.14 -16.44
CA SER A 84 -15.35 7.02 -15.92
C SER A 84 -14.60 5.69 -16.00
N ALA A 85 -13.96 5.42 -17.14
CA ALA A 85 -13.10 4.24 -17.31
C ALA A 85 -11.92 4.26 -16.32
N SER A 86 -11.26 5.41 -16.15
CA SER A 86 -10.16 5.56 -15.20
C SER A 86 -10.60 5.32 -13.75
N SER A 87 -11.77 5.84 -13.36
CA SER A 87 -12.36 5.59 -12.04
C SER A 87 -12.62 4.10 -11.81
N THR A 88 -13.11 3.39 -12.82
CA THR A 88 -13.33 1.94 -12.74
C THR A 88 -12.03 1.17 -12.55
N VAL A 89 -10.96 1.55 -13.27
CA VAL A 89 -9.63 0.95 -13.12
C VAL A 89 -9.10 1.16 -11.70
N ILE A 90 -9.21 2.37 -11.15
CA ILE A 90 -8.77 2.68 -9.79
C ILE A 90 -9.53 1.82 -8.77
N GLN A 91 -10.85 1.68 -8.92
CA GLN A 91 -11.64 0.83 -8.04
C GLN A 91 -11.15 -0.64 -8.08
N LYS A 92 -10.91 -1.17 -9.27
CA LYS A 92 -10.41 -2.55 -9.44
C LYS A 92 -9.01 -2.75 -8.86
N GLN A 93 -8.14 -1.74 -8.93
CA GLN A 93 -6.84 -1.78 -8.29
C GLN A 93 -6.96 -1.85 -6.76
N ASN A 94 -7.87 -1.07 -6.16
CA ASN A 94 -8.10 -1.11 -4.72
C ASN A 94 -8.63 -2.48 -4.28
N GLU A 95 -9.61 -3.05 -5.01
CA GLU A 95 -10.13 -4.41 -4.76
C GLU A 95 -9.03 -5.48 -4.82
N LEU A 96 -8.08 -5.33 -5.76
CA LEU A 96 -6.95 -6.23 -5.90
C LEU A 96 -5.97 -6.12 -4.72
N ILE A 97 -5.67 -4.90 -4.28
CA ILE A 97 -4.79 -4.64 -3.12
C ILE A 97 -5.39 -5.27 -1.85
N ASP A 98 -6.69 -5.10 -1.62
CA ASP A 98 -7.38 -5.70 -0.47
C ASP A 98 -7.33 -7.22 -0.53
N SER A 99 -7.55 -7.80 -1.71
CA SER A 99 -7.46 -9.25 -1.93
C SER A 99 -6.03 -9.78 -1.67
N GLN A 100 -5.01 -9.06 -2.10
CA GLN A 100 -3.61 -9.42 -1.83
C GLN A 100 -3.27 -9.38 -0.35
N LYS A 101 -3.79 -8.40 0.38
CA LYS A 101 -3.60 -8.31 1.84
C LYS A 101 -4.19 -9.51 2.56
N ILE A 102 -5.42 -9.91 2.20
CA ILE A 102 -6.08 -11.10 2.75
C ILE A 102 -5.26 -12.36 2.44
N LEU A 103 -4.78 -12.50 1.20
CA LEU A 103 -3.96 -13.66 0.80
C LEU A 103 -2.66 -13.75 1.61
N LEU A 104 -1.96 -12.62 1.80
CA LEU A 104 -0.74 -12.58 2.60
C LEU A 104 -1.00 -12.93 4.07
N GLU A 105 -2.10 -12.44 4.63
CA GLU A 105 -2.52 -12.80 5.98
C GLU A 105 -2.81 -14.31 6.12
N GLN A 106 -3.53 -14.89 5.15
CA GLN A 106 -3.79 -16.33 5.11
C GLN A 106 -2.50 -17.14 4.98
N GLN A 107 -1.59 -16.75 4.09
CA GLN A 107 -0.29 -17.41 3.94
C GLN A 107 0.54 -17.35 5.22
N SER A 108 0.55 -16.19 5.88
CA SER A 108 1.22 -16.02 7.17
C SER A 108 0.61 -16.93 8.25
N ASN A 109 -0.72 -16.97 8.35
CA ASN A 109 -1.42 -17.84 9.30
C ASN A 109 -1.16 -19.32 9.03
N THR A 110 -1.28 -19.76 7.77
CA THR A 110 -0.97 -21.14 7.37
C THR A 110 0.48 -21.50 7.67
N LEU A 111 1.43 -20.60 7.39
CA LEU A 111 2.83 -20.82 7.73
C LEU A 111 3.00 -20.98 9.25
N ARG A 112 2.40 -20.09 10.04
CA ARG A 112 2.40 -20.19 11.51
C ARG A 112 1.82 -21.53 11.97
N GLU A 113 0.68 -21.97 11.46
CA GLU A 113 0.06 -23.24 11.84
C GLU A 113 0.92 -24.46 11.50
N ILE A 114 1.50 -24.48 10.29
CA ILE A 114 2.37 -25.57 9.83
C ILE A 114 3.66 -25.60 10.66
N THR A 115 4.22 -24.42 10.99
CA THR A 115 5.49 -24.36 11.72
C THR A 115 5.36 -24.43 13.23
N GLY A 116 4.15 -24.38 13.77
CA GLY A 116 3.92 -24.32 15.21
C GLY A 116 4.04 -22.92 15.83
N GLY A 117 3.96 -21.89 15.00
CA GLY A 117 4.12 -20.48 15.37
C GLY A 117 5.54 -20.15 15.80
N ASP A 118 5.64 -19.13 16.64
CA ASP A 118 6.88 -18.69 17.30
C ASP A 118 7.00 -19.28 18.71
N GLY A 119 6.22 -20.35 18.98
CA GLY A 119 6.19 -21.00 20.27
C GLY A 119 7.52 -21.68 20.60
N VAL A 120 8.08 -21.34 21.76
CA VAL A 120 9.29 -21.98 22.28
C VAL A 120 8.91 -23.04 23.32
N PRO A 121 9.40 -24.29 23.20
CA PRO A 121 9.15 -25.32 24.20
C PRO A 121 9.88 -24.96 25.51
N ARG A 122 9.21 -25.07 26.65
CA ARG A 122 9.77 -24.74 27.96
C ARG A 122 10.26 -26.00 28.66
N LEU A 123 11.49 -26.02 29.15
CA LEU A 123 12.02 -27.11 29.97
C LEU A 123 11.79 -26.84 31.45
N PHE A 124 11.19 -27.81 32.12
CA PHE A 124 11.03 -27.87 33.56
C PHE A 124 11.84 -29.04 34.11
N VAL A 125 12.56 -28.78 35.20
CA VAL A 125 13.32 -29.79 35.93
C VAL A 125 12.77 -29.85 37.35
N ARG A 126 12.21 -31.00 37.72
CA ARG A 126 11.68 -31.24 39.07
C ARG A 126 12.55 -32.27 39.77
N ILE A 127 12.98 -31.95 40.98
CA ILE A 127 13.75 -32.86 41.84
C ILE A 127 12.88 -33.25 43.02
N PHE A 128 12.78 -34.54 43.30
CA PHE A 128 12.01 -35.07 44.42
C PHE A 128 12.68 -36.30 45.04
N ASN A 129 12.31 -36.62 46.27
CA ASN A 129 12.80 -37.83 46.93
C ASN A 129 12.25 -39.08 46.25
N GLY A 130 13.13 -40.07 46.06
CA GLY A 130 12.79 -41.41 45.62
C GLY A 130 12.04 -42.20 46.69
N THR A 131 11.86 -43.49 46.46
CA THR A 131 11.16 -44.38 47.41
C THR A 131 12.01 -44.70 48.64
N SER A 132 13.33 -44.52 48.55
CA SER A 132 14.27 -44.65 49.67
C SER A 132 14.84 -43.31 50.10
N SER A 133 15.25 -43.19 51.37
CA SER A 133 15.87 -41.98 51.93
C SER A 133 17.22 -41.60 51.30
N ARG A 134 17.78 -42.50 50.47
CA ARG A 134 19.07 -42.32 49.78
C ARG A 134 18.92 -42.16 48.28
N GLU A 135 17.71 -42.19 47.74
CA GLU A 135 17.45 -42.05 46.31
C GLU A 135 16.79 -40.70 46.06
N GLY A 136 17.32 -39.93 45.12
CA GLY A 136 16.66 -38.78 44.53
C GLY A 136 16.20 -39.11 43.12
N LYS A 137 15.17 -38.39 42.64
CA LYS A 137 14.68 -38.49 41.27
C LYS A 137 14.65 -37.10 40.64
N ILE A 138 15.12 -37.00 39.40
CA ILE A 138 15.00 -35.81 38.57
C ILE A 138 14.05 -36.13 37.42
N GLU A 139 12.99 -35.36 37.30
CA GLU A 139 12.06 -35.38 36.17
C GLU A 139 12.33 -34.17 35.28
N PHE A 140 12.63 -34.43 34.01
CA PHE A 140 12.70 -33.44 32.95
C PHE A 140 11.40 -33.45 32.18
N ARG A 141 10.78 -32.29 32.05
CA ARG A 141 9.46 -32.10 31.46
C ARG A 141 9.50 -30.96 30.46
N LEU A 142 9.02 -31.20 29.26
CA LEU A 142 8.78 -30.12 28.30
C LEU A 142 7.33 -29.67 28.38
N GLU A 143 7.12 -28.37 28.36
CA GLU A 143 5.80 -27.75 28.35
C GLU A 143 5.66 -26.81 27.15
N ASN A 144 4.47 -26.81 26.56
CA ASN A 144 4.05 -25.82 25.59
C ASN A 144 2.88 -25.00 26.17
N LYS A 145 3.15 -23.72 26.44
CA LYS A 145 2.18 -22.71 26.90
C LYS A 145 1.81 -21.70 25.81
N ASN A 146 2.11 -22.05 24.56
CA ASN A 146 1.83 -21.18 23.41
C ASN A 146 0.46 -21.55 22.82
N ASP A 147 -0.07 -20.65 22.01
CA ASP A 147 -1.34 -20.78 21.28
C ASP A 147 -1.30 -21.82 20.15
N LEU A 148 -0.09 -22.22 19.73
CA LEU A 148 0.16 -23.20 18.67
C LEU A 148 1.04 -24.37 19.17
N PRO A 149 0.92 -25.57 18.58
CA PRO A 149 1.74 -26.72 18.93
C PRO A 149 3.20 -26.48 18.54
N VAL A 150 4.17 -26.84 19.39
CA VAL A 150 5.59 -26.82 18.99
C VAL A 150 5.88 -28.05 18.14
N ARG A 151 6.28 -27.85 16.89
CA ARG A 151 6.48 -28.91 15.89
C ARG A 151 7.92 -29.38 15.83
N SER A 152 8.10 -30.68 15.55
CA SER A 152 9.40 -31.33 15.31
C SER A 152 10.41 -31.06 16.42
N CYS A 153 10.02 -31.34 17.66
CA CYS A 153 10.84 -31.10 18.82
C CYS A 153 11.80 -32.28 19.06
N PHE A 154 13.08 -32.00 19.23
CA PHE A 154 14.11 -32.99 19.53
C PHE A 154 14.89 -32.57 20.76
N VAL A 155 15.10 -33.50 21.67
CA VAL A 155 15.89 -33.25 22.88
C VAL A 155 17.12 -34.13 22.84
N TYR A 156 18.28 -33.49 22.85
CA TYR A 156 19.56 -34.13 23.09
C TYR A 156 19.92 -33.95 24.55
N PHE A 157 19.99 -35.06 25.25
CA PHE A 157 20.27 -35.09 26.67
C PHE A 157 21.67 -35.67 26.88
N VAL A 158 22.55 -34.88 27.49
CA VAL A 158 23.85 -35.33 27.98
C VAL A 158 23.88 -35.16 29.48
N TYR A 159 24.18 -36.23 30.18
CA TYR A 159 24.25 -36.24 31.63
C TYR A 159 25.56 -36.83 32.10
N LYS A 160 26.08 -36.28 33.20
CA LYS A 160 27.31 -36.73 33.84
C LYS A 160 27.16 -36.67 35.35
N VAL A 161 27.47 -37.79 36.01
CA VAL A 161 27.65 -37.84 37.47
C VAL A 161 29.11 -37.57 37.78
N ALA A 162 29.41 -36.59 38.62
CA ALA A 162 30.80 -36.27 38.97
C ALA A 162 31.56 -37.44 39.61
N ALA A 163 30.86 -38.37 40.27
CA ALA A 163 31.44 -39.56 40.89
C ALA A 163 31.98 -40.58 39.87
N GLU A 164 31.53 -40.53 38.61
CA GLU A 164 31.92 -41.49 37.56
C GLU A 164 32.25 -40.74 36.25
N PRO A 165 33.50 -40.27 36.06
CA PRO A 165 33.86 -39.42 34.93
C PRO A 165 33.68 -40.06 33.54
N SER A 166 33.54 -41.39 33.48
CA SER A 166 33.29 -42.15 32.25
C SER A 166 31.80 -42.33 31.89
N SER A 167 30.84 -41.94 32.74
CA SER A 167 29.41 -42.28 32.57
C SER A 167 28.60 -41.29 31.73
N ARG A 168 29.20 -40.68 30.69
CA ARG A 168 28.44 -39.80 29.79
C ARG A 168 27.40 -40.61 29.02
N GLU A 169 26.14 -40.47 29.42
CA GLU A 169 25.00 -41.03 28.71
C GLU A 169 24.47 -40.00 27.71
N PHE A 170 24.21 -40.48 26.49
CA PHE A 170 23.64 -39.70 25.40
C PHE A 170 22.28 -40.29 25.05
N GLU A 171 21.23 -39.48 25.17
CA GLU A 171 19.88 -39.88 24.80
C GLU A 171 19.30 -38.85 23.83
N ASN A 172 18.68 -39.33 22.75
CA ASN A 172 17.94 -38.51 21.80
C ASN A 172 16.45 -38.85 21.93
N ILE A 173 15.66 -37.86 22.30
CA ILE A 173 14.22 -38.01 22.49
C ILE A 173 13.52 -37.20 21.39
N SER A 174 12.93 -37.90 20.44
CA SER A 174 12.11 -37.31 19.37
C SER A 174 10.68 -37.11 19.85
N LEU A 175 10.23 -35.86 19.81
CA LEU A 175 8.87 -35.45 20.08
C LEU A 175 8.29 -34.88 18.80
N ASN A 176 7.47 -35.67 18.10
CA ASN A 176 6.84 -35.24 16.84
C ASN A 176 6.22 -33.85 17.00
N ASP A 177 5.29 -33.73 17.97
CA ASP A 177 4.64 -32.48 18.33
C ASP A 177 4.49 -32.37 19.85
N LEU A 178 4.58 -31.14 20.37
CA LEU A 178 4.17 -30.80 21.73
C LEU A 178 2.87 -29.97 21.65
N PRO A 179 1.69 -30.58 21.93
CA PRO A 179 0.39 -29.92 21.78
C PRO A 179 0.26 -28.62 22.58
N VAL A 180 -0.71 -27.79 22.22
CA VAL A 180 -1.06 -26.55 22.95
C VAL A 180 -1.43 -26.88 24.40
N GLU A 181 -1.00 -26.04 25.33
CA GLU A 181 -1.25 -26.17 26.77
C GLU A 181 -0.90 -27.56 27.35
N SER A 182 0.09 -28.22 26.75
CA SER A 182 0.49 -29.57 27.14
C SER A 182 1.83 -29.58 27.85
N SER A 183 2.03 -30.61 28.68
CA SER A 183 3.29 -30.89 29.34
C SER A 183 3.59 -32.37 29.20
N LYS A 184 4.80 -32.72 28.77
CA LYS A 184 5.26 -34.10 28.61
C LYS A 184 6.55 -34.33 29.38
N VAL A 185 6.55 -35.35 30.22
CA VAL A 185 7.77 -35.86 30.84
C VAL A 185 8.61 -36.51 29.75
N ILE A 186 9.82 -36.02 29.57
CA ILE A 186 10.76 -36.53 28.57
C ILE A 186 11.72 -37.54 29.19
N ARG A 187 12.15 -37.32 30.43
CA ARG A 187 13.09 -38.20 31.11
C ARG A 187 12.89 -38.17 32.61
N THR A 188 13.02 -39.32 33.24
CA THR A 188 13.14 -39.43 34.69
C THR A 188 14.40 -40.22 35.01
N THR A 189 15.30 -39.63 35.79
CA THR A 189 16.55 -40.26 36.20
C THR A 189 16.59 -40.36 37.72
N SER A 190 16.80 -41.57 38.23
CA SER A 190 17.12 -41.80 39.64
C SER A 190 18.61 -41.59 39.88
N PHE A 191 18.97 -41.03 41.03
CA PHE A 191 20.35 -40.86 41.47
C PHE A 191 20.44 -41.15 42.97
N GLU A 192 21.63 -41.54 43.45
CA GLU A 192 21.85 -41.64 44.89
C GLU A 192 22.15 -40.26 45.47
N LEU A 193 21.50 -39.91 46.57
CA LEU A 193 21.75 -38.73 47.40
C LEU A 193 23.06 -38.94 48.19
N LYS A 194 24.18 -39.00 47.48
CA LYS A 194 25.52 -38.87 48.06
C LYS A 194 26.00 -37.44 47.81
N ASP A 195 26.83 -36.90 48.71
CA ASP A 195 27.45 -35.60 48.48
C ASP A 195 28.19 -35.63 47.15
N GLY A 196 27.87 -34.68 46.27
CA GLY A 196 28.33 -34.73 44.89
C GLY A 196 27.72 -33.67 43.99
N ARG A 197 28.17 -33.68 42.73
CA ARG A 197 27.69 -32.78 41.68
C ARG A 197 27.10 -33.59 40.53
N LEU A 198 25.89 -33.23 40.13
CA LEU A 198 25.24 -33.71 38.91
C LEU A 198 25.37 -32.61 37.87
N GLU A 199 25.89 -32.94 36.69
CA GLU A 199 26.00 -32.02 35.56
C GLU A 199 25.09 -32.52 34.44
N PHE A 200 24.30 -31.61 33.87
CA PHE A 200 23.45 -31.89 32.72
C PHE A 200 23.61 -30.80 31.67
N ASP A 201 23.61 -31.24 30.43
CA ASP A 201 23.76 -30.44 29.23
C ASP A 201 22.69 -30.90 28.24
N ILE A 202 21.67 -30.05 28.07
CA ILE A 202 20.44 -30.39 27.37
C ILE A 202 20.31 -29.43 26.21
N VAL A 203 20.26 -29.97 24.99
CA VAL A 203 20.02 -29.18 23.78
C VAL A 203 18.64 -29.53 23.24
N ILE A 204 17.79 -28.53 23.10
CA ILE A 204 16.43 -28.68 22.59
C ILE A 204 16.37 -27.99 21.23
N TYR A 205 15.98 -28.75 20.22
CA TYR A 205 15.73 -28.27 18.86
C TYR A 205 14.24 -28.33 18.57
N TRP A 206 13.73 -27.39 17.80
CA TRP A 206 12.42 -27.46 17.17
C TRP A 206 12.51 -26.83 15.78
N LEU A 207 11.43 -26.89 15.00
CA LEU A 207 11.44 -26.44 13.61
C LEU A 207 11.94 -24.99 13.41
N LYS A 208 11.77 -24.12 14.40
CA LYS A 208 12.09 -22.69 14.34
C LYS A 208 13.38 -22.29 15.06
N GLY A 209 14.07 -23.22 15.74
CA GLY A 209 15.31 -22.86 16.45
C GLY A 209 15.80 -23.91 17.43
N TRP A 210 16.74 -23.51 18.28
CA TRP A 210 17.28 -24.35 19.33
C TRP A 210 17.72 -23.53 20.55
N TYR A 211 17.80 -24.17 21.71
CA TYR A 211 18.51 -23.63 22.87
C TYR A 211 19.20 -24.75 23.64
N ARG A 212 20.24 -24.37 24.38
CA ARG A 212 21.05 -25.26 25.22
C ARG A 212 20.99 -24.79 26.67
N VAL A 213 20.73 -25.73 27.57
CA VAL A 213 20.76 -25.54 29.01
C VAL A 213 21.91 -26.36 29.56
N GLN A 214 22.89 -25.68 30.13
CA GLN A 214 23.93 -26.31 30.93
C GLN A 214 23.68 -25.97 32.39
N SER A 215 23.54 -26.98 33.23
CA SER A 215 23.34 -26.73 34.65
C SER A 215 23.96 -27.84 35.48
N HIS A 216 24.31 -27.47 36.71
CA HIS A 216 24.80 -28.40 37.70
C HIS A 216 24.01 -28.27 39.00
N ILE A 217 23.75 -29.42 39.60
CA ILE A 217 23.14 -29.56 40.90
C ILE A 217 24.22 -30.03 41.87
N ASP A 218 24.52 -29.19 42.86
CA ASP A 218 25.38 -29.55 43.99
C ASP A 218 24.49 -30.08 45.13
N ILE A 219 24.75 -31.30 45.56
CA ILE A 219 24.09 -31.96 46.69
C ILE A 219 25.09 -31.95 47.84
N SER A 220 24.78 -31.24 48.92
CA SER A 220 25.63 -31.19 50.12
C SER A 220 24.77 -31.20 51.37
N GLY A 221 24.91 -32.24 52.22
CA GLY A 221 24.22 -32.29 53.52
C GLY A 221 22.69 -32.22 53.42
N GLY A 222 22.11 -32.77 52.35
CA GLY A 222 20.66 -32.74 52.08
C GLY A 222 20.15 -31.43 51.47
N ALA A 223 20.98 -30.40 51.34
CA ALA A 223 20.65 -29.19 50.60
C ALA A 223 21.01 -29.33 49.11
N VAL A 224 20.12 -28.85 48.25
CA VAL A 224 20.29 -28.84 46.79
C VAL A 224 20.54 -27.40 46.35
N LYS A 225 21.70 -27.14 45.73
CA LYS A 225 22.03 -25.87 45.09
C LYS A 225 22.14 -26.05 43.59
N THR A 226 21.63 -25.09 42.83
CA THR A 226 21.61 -25.15 41.36
C THR A 226 22.25 -23.90 40.78
N ASN A 227 23.11 -24.09 39.79
CA ASN A 227 23.64 -23.01 38.95
C ASN A 227 23.39 -23.36 37.48
N GLU A 228 23.19 -22.34 36.65
CA GLU A 228 22.71 -22.51 35.28
C GLU A 228 23.38 -21.52 34.32
N VAL A 229 23.66 -22.01 33.12
CA VAL A 229 24.06 -21.23 31.94
C VAL A 229 23.16 -21.64 30.77
N VAL A 230 22.48 -20.67 30.16
CA VAL A 230 21.64 -20.89 28.97
C VAL A 230 22.29 -20.24 27.76
N ASP A 231 22.48 -21.03 26.71
CA ASP A 231 22.96 -20.58 25.40
C ASP A 231 21.89 -20.77 24.33
N ARG A 232 21.89 -19.93 23.28
CA ARG A 232 20.83 -19.88 22.26
C ARG A 232 21.39 -19.61 20.88
N GLY A 233 20.77 -20.18 19.84
CA GLY A 233 21.11 -19.84 18.47
C GLY A 233 20.02 -20.13 17.43
N ALA A 234 20.25 -19.56 16.24
CA ALA A 234 19.36 -19.36 15.09
C ALA A 234 18.21 -18.34 15.29
N ASP A 235 18.11 -17.38 14.34
CA ASP A 235 17.09 -16.35 14.07
C ASP A 235 16.25 -15.81 15.26
N PHE A 236 16.88 -15.67 16.43
CA PHE A 236 16.32 -15.05 17.63
C PHE A 236 16.26 -13.50 17.51
N ILE A 237 16.02 -12.98 16.30
CA ILE A 237 15.97 -11.56 16.00
C ILE A 237 14.55 -11.06 16.26
N HIS A 238 14.31 -10.65 17.51
CA HIS A 238 13.54 -9.45 17.92
C HIS A 238 12.43 -9.55 18.97
N GLN A 239 12.00 -10.70 19.50
CA GLN A 239 10.89 -10.65 20.48
C GLN A 239 10.99 -11.48 21.76
N ALA A 240 11.94 -12.40 21.88
CA ALA A 240 12.13 -13.12 23.15
C ALA A 240 13.08 -12.36 24.11
N GLU A 241 12.91 -11.04 24.18
CA GLU A 241 13.47 -10.21 25.23
C GLU A 241 12.84 -10.60 26.58
N ARG A 242 13.70 -11.04 27.50
CA ARG A 242 13.56 -10.82 28.95
C ARG A 242 12.42 -11.55 29.68
N LYS A 243 12.26 -12.86 29.50
CA LYS A 243 11.49 -13.70 30.45
C LYS A 243 11.70 -15.21 30.29
N VAL A 244 12.94 -15.70 30.22
CA VAL A 244 13.16 -17.14 30.53
C VAL A 244 13.18 -17.27 32.05
N HIS A 245 11.98 -17.32 32.63
CA HIS A 245 11.73 -17.55 34.04
C HIS A 245 11.02 -18.91 34.20
N TYR A 246 11.65 -20.07 33.97
CA TYR A 246 10.95 -21.34 34.23
C TYR A 246 11.81 -22.48 34.79
N PHE A 247 12.80 -22.18 35.62
CA PHE A 247 13.23 -23.15 36.64
C PHE A 247 12.40 -22.93 37.89
N ARG A 248 11.29 -23.66 38.02
CA ARG A 248 10.64 -23.85 39.32
C ARG A 248 11.12 -25.18 39.88
N LEU A 249 12.23 -25.13 40.61
CA LEU A 249 12.62 -26.24 41.47
C LEU A 249 11.61 -26.34 42.61
N GLU A 250 10.65 -27.25 42.45
CA GLU A 250 9.77 -27.68 43.53
C GLU A 250 10.54 -28.68 44.38
N ASN A 251 11.29 -28.16 45.35
CA ASN A 251 12.02 -29.00 46.28
C ASN A 251 11.04 -29.54 47.33
N ASN A 252 10.51 -30.74 47.08
CA ASN A 252 9.66 -31.46 48.03
C ASN A 252 10.47 -32.42 48.93
N ILE A 253 11.75 -32.11 49.12
CA ILE A 253 12.61 -32.81 50.06
C ILE A 253 12.22 -32.31 51.44
N GLY A 254 11.25 -32.99 52.06
CA GLY A 254 10.78 -32.67 53.40
C GLY A 254 11.96 -32.58 54.36
N SER A 255 12.06 -31.46 55.09
CA SER A 255 12.90 -31.41 56.27
C SER A 255 12.26 -32.32 57.32
N ASN A 256 12.61 -33.61 57.31
CA ASN A 256 12.45 -34.41 58.51
C ASN A 256 13.43 -33.82 59.54
N LYS A 257 12.91 -32.91 60.36
CA LYS A 257 13.44 -32.68 61.70
C LYS A 257 13.19 -33.92 62.54
#